data_AF-A0A564SRA9-F1
#
_entry.id   AF-A0A564SRA9-F1
#
_cell.length_a   1.000
_cell.length_b   1.000
_cell.length_c   1.000
_cell.angle_alpha   90.00
_cell.angle_beta   90.00
_cell.angle_gamma   90.00
#
_symmetry.space_group_name_H-M   'P 1'
#
loop_
_entity.id
_entity.type
_entity.pdbx_description
1 polymer ?
#
loop_
_entity_poly.entity_id
_entity_poly.type
_entity_poly.pdbx_seq_one_letter_code
_entity_poly.pdbx_strand_id
1 'polypeptide(L)' 'MEIDHSLYLFCGRKCDRIKAILKEPDGIVMIYKRLTAQGSYRWPRDKSEVRNLTWREFDWLMSGIDIEQPKAIKTT' A
#
# COMPACT_ATOMS: atom_id res chain seq x y z
N MET A 1 -15.68 -22.32 -3.70
CA MET A 1 -14.60 -21.32 -3.53
C MET A 1 -15.26 -20.07 -3.01
N GLU A 2 -15.10 -19.78 -1.74
CA GLU A 2 -15.47 -18.48 -1.17
C GLU A 2 -14.63 -17.42 -1.90
N ILE A 3 -15.28 -16.40 -2.47
CA ILE A 3 -14.59 -15.26 -3.04
C ILE A 3 -14.36 -14.29 -1.88
N ASP A 4 -13.20 -14.43 -1.22
CA ASP A 4 -12.83 -13.53 -0.14
C ASP A 4 -12.58 -12.11 -0.63
N HIS A 5 -12.95 -11.13 0.21
CA HIS A 5 -12.61 -9.74 -0.02
C HIS A 5 -11.09 -9.58 -0.04
N SER A 6 -10.57 -9.01 -1.13
CA SER A 6 -9.12 -8.83 -1.31
C SER A 6 -8.81 -7.42 -1.79
N LEU A 7 -7.85 -6.76 -1.13
CA LEU A 7 -7.40 -5.42 -1.51
C LEU A 7 -6.01 -5.47 -2.14
N TYR A 8 -5.93 -5.03 -3.40
CA TYR A 8 -4.67 -4.93 -4.13
C TYR A 8 -4.29 -3.46 -4.27
N LEU A 9 -3.07 -3.12 -3.84
CA LEU A 9 -2.55 -1.76 -3.91
C LEU A 9 -1.54 -1.66 -5.05
N PHE A 10 -1.58 -0.53 -5.74
CA PHE A 10 -0.65 -0.19 -6.81
C PHE A 10 -0.19 1.25 -6.66
N CYS A 11 1.06 1.50 -6.99
CA CYS A 11 1.59 2.85 -7.03
C CYS A 11 2.18 3.16 -8.41
N GLY A 12 1.80 4.31 -8.95
CA GLY A 12 2.29 4.75 -10.25
C GLY A 12 3.77 5.12 -10.23
N ARG A 13 4.37 5.30 -11.41
CA ARG A 13 5.79 5.71 -11.52
C ARG A 13 6.11 6.99 -10.74
N LYS A 14 5.20 7.96 -10.73
CA LYS A 14 5.36 9.24 -10.02
C LYS A 14 5.26 9.14 -8.49
N CYS A 15 4.80 8.01 -7.95
CA CYS A 15 4.57 7.81 -6.52
C CYS A 15 3.71 8.85 -5.79
N ASP A 16 3.02 9.74 -6.49
CA ASP A 16 2.09 10.72 -5.92
C ASP A 16 0.65 10.20 -5.89
N ARG A 17 0.45 8.93 -6.29
CA ARG A 17 -0.86 8.29 -6.44
C ARG A 17 -0.82 6.85 -5.98
N ILE A 18 -1.84 6.44 -5.25
CA ILE A 18 -2.18 5.04 -4.99
C ILE A 18 -3.47 4.70 -5.72
N LYS A 19 -3.45 3.55 -6.37
CA LYS A 19 -4.65 2.89 -6.89
C LYS A 19 -4.90 1.66 -6.03
N ALA A 20 -6.14 1.46 -5.62
CA ALA A 20 -6.54 0.23 -4.94
C ALA A 20 -7.64 -0.46 -5.74
N ILE A 21 -7.57 -1.78 -5.80
CA ILE A 21 -8.60 -2.65 -6.36
C ILE A 21 -9.10 -3.50 -5.20
N LEU A 22 -10.34 -3.25 -4.76
CA LEU A 22 -11.04 -4.12 -3.84
C LEU A 22 -11.84 -5.11 -4.66
N LYS A 23 -11.50 -6.40 -4.57
CA LYS A 23 -12.26 -7.49 -5.16
C LYS A 23 -13.37 -7.89 -4.20
N GLU A 24 -14.59 -7.93 -4.71
CA GLU A 24 -15.78 -8.38 -4.00
C GLU A 24 -16.42 -9.55 -4.77
N PRO A 25 -17.33 -10.32 -4.13
CA PRO A 25 -18.00 -11.44 -4.79
C PRO A 25 -18.76 -11.03 -6.06
N ASP A 26 -19.42 -9.87 -6.02
CA ASP A 26 -20.29 -9.34 -7.07
C ASP A 26 -19.59 -8.35 -8.00
N GLY A 27 -18.36 -7.93 -7.69
CA GLY A 27 -17.73 -6.84 -8.43
C GLY A 27 -16.30 -6.53 -8.07
N ILE A 28 -15.89 -5.34 -8.49
CA ILE A 28 -14.59 -4.74 -8.20
C ILE A 28 -14.81 -3.25 -7.94
N VAL A 29 -14.26 -2.74 -6.83
CA VAL A 29 -14.19 -1.30 -6.55
C VAL A 29 -12.78 -0.81 -6.85
N MET A 30 -12.69 0.29 -7.62
CA MET A 30 -11.43 0.95 -7.90
C MET A 30 -11.33 2.27 -7.15
N ILE A 31 -10.33 2.38 -6.28
CA ILE A 31 -10.02 3.61 -5.55
C ILE A 31 -8.82 4.28 -6.21
N TYR A 32 -8.92 5.58 -6.42
CA TYR A 32 -7.84 6.42 -6.91
C TYR A 32 -7.57 7.56 -5.92
N LYS A 33 -6.43 7.50 -5.24
CA LYS A 33 -6.00 8.53 -4.28
C LYS A 33 -4.77 9.24 -4.82
N ARG A 34 -4.86 10.56 -4.96
CA ARG A 34 -3.74 11.43 -5.37
C ARG A 34 -3.36 12.35 -4.21
N LEU A 35 -2.07 12.48 -3.94
CA LEU A 35 -1.55 13.50 -3.02
C LEU A 35 -1.73 14.90 -3.62
N THR A 36 -2.34 15.79 -2.86
CA THR A 36 -2.52 17.20 -3.24
C THR A 36 -1.36 18.07 -2.78
N ALA A 37 -0.76 17.76 -1.63
CA ALA A 37 0.47 18.36 -1.16
C ALA A 37 1.69 17.83 -1.93
N GLN A 38 2.80 18.58 -1.92
CA GLN A 38 4.08 18.09 -2.41
C GLN A 38 4.51 16.83 -1.64
N GLY A 39 4.85 15.77 -2.38
CA GLY A 39 5.35 14.54 -1.78
C GLY A 39 5.09 13.31 -2.65
N SER A 40 5.50 12.16 -2.12
CA SER A 40 5.32 10.86 -2.74
C SER A 40 5.15 9.80 -1.66
N TYR A 41 4.33 8.79 -1.93
CA TYR A 41 4.28 7.57 -1.16
C TYR A 41 5.65 6.88 -1.13
N ARG A 42 6.05 6.39 0.04
CA ARG A 42 7.21 5.52 0.25
C ARG A 42 6.88 4.10 -0.21
N TRP A 43 6.71 3.96 -1.52
CA TRP A 43 6.31 2.71 -2.15
C TRP A 43 7.52 1.81 -2.44
N PRO A 44 7.50 0.51 -2.06
CA PRO A 44 8.58 -0.42 -2.36
C PRO A 44 8.80 -0.56 -3.86
N ARG A 45 10.05 -0.50 -4.31
CA ARG A 45 10.41 -0.56 -5.74
C ARG A 45 10.97 -1.89 -6.17
N ASP A 46 11.15 -2.83 -5.25
CA ASP A 46 11.62 -4.15 -5.61
C ASP A 46 10.51 -4.90 -6.37
N LYS A 47 10.84 -5.38 -7.57
CA LYS A 47 9.92 -6.05 -8.48
C LYS A 47 9.62 -7.48 -8.06
N SER A 48 10.45 -8.09 -7.20
CA SER A 48 10.18 -9.43 -6.66
C SER A 48 9.09 -9.43 -5.57
N GLU A 49 8.68 -8.27 -5.06
CA GLU A 49 7.92 -8.18 -3.81
C GLU A 49 6.43 -7.91 -4.01
N VAL A 50 5.73 -8.80 -4.71
CA VAL A 50 4.31 -8.95 -4.40
C VAL A 50 4.23 -9.55 -3.00
N ARG A 51 3.97 -8.70 -1.99
CA ARG A 51 3.86 -9.12 -0.60
C ARG A 51 2.58 -8.63 0.03
N ASN A 52 2.06 -9.41 0.97
CA ASN A 52 0.96 -8.99 1.82
C ASN A 52 1.45 -7.93 2.81
N LEU A 53 0.62 -6.92 3.05
CA LEU A 53 0.85 -5.92 4.08
C LEU A 53 0.05 -6.28 5.32
N THR A 54 0.66 -6.10 6.48
CA THR A 54 -0.09 -5.98 7.73
C THR A 54 -0.90 -4.68 7.74
N TRP A 55 -1.94 -4.61 8.58
CA TRP A 55 -2.71 -3.38 8.78
C TRP A 55 -1.84 -2.18 9.19
N ARG A 56 -0.78 -2.41 9.98
CA ARG A 56 0.14 -1.36 10.41
C ARG A 56 0.99 -0.83 9.26
N GLU A 57 1.50 -1.70 8.40
CA GLU A 57 2.23 -1.28 7.20
C GLU A 57 1.32 -0.54 6.22
N PHE A 58 0.06 -0.98 6.08
CA PHE A 58 -0.93 -0.25 5.31
C PHE A 58 -1.17 1.17 5.85
N ASP A 59 -1.38 1.29 7.17
CA ASP A 59 -1.60 2.59 7.82
C ASP A 59 -0.40 3.54 7.65
N TRP A 60 0.82 3.02 7.81
CA TRP A 60 2.05 3.76 7.54
C TRP A 60 2.12 4.23 6.09
N LEU A 61 1.87 3.34 5.14
CA LEU A 61 1.85 3.71 3.72
C LEU A 61 0.83 4.81 3.43
N MET A 62 -0.39 4.70 3.99
CA MET A 62 -1.44 5.69 3.82
C MET A 62 -1.10 7.04 4.46
N SER A 63 -0.23 7.02 5.48
CA SER A 63 0.31 8.19 6.19
C SER A 63 1.61 8.73 5.58
N GLY A 64 2.11 8.13 4.49
CA GLY A 64 3.35 8.54 3.83
C GLY A 64 4.64 8.06 4.52
N ILE A 65 4.51 7.18 5.52
CA ILE A 65 5.64 6.56 6.23
C ILE A 65 6.10 5.32 5.45
N ASP A 66 7.40 5.03 5.53
CA ASP A 66 7.97 3.83 4.94
C ASP A 66 7.37 2.56 5.57
N ILE A 67 6.99 1.58 4.74
CA ILE A 67 6.45 0.31 5.24
C ILE A 67 7.56 -0.58 5.80
N GLU A 68 8.79 -0.38 5.34
CA GLU A 68 9.98 -1.00 5.93
C GLU A 68 10.54 -0.07 6.99
N GLN A 69 10.24 -0.36 8.25
CA GLN A 69 10.89 0.32 9.35
C GLN A 69 12.15 -0.45 9.76
N PRO A 70 13.37 0.10 9.55
CA PRO A 70 14.57 -0.51 10.08
C PRO A 70 14.43 -0.63 11.59
N LYS A 71 14.75 -1.83 12.10
CA LYS A 71 14.53 -2.28 13.47
C LYS A 71 14.79 -1.18 14.49
N ALA A 72 13.86 -1.01 15.43
CA ALA A 72 14.00 -0.09 16.55
C ALA A 72 15.32 -0.33 17.32
N ILE A 73 15.83 0.74 17.95
CA ILE A 73 17.01 0.68 18.83
C ILE A 73 16.81 -0.46 19.82
N LYS A 74 17.66 -1.48 19.74
CA LYS A 74 17.73 -2.50 20.77
C LYS A 74 18.31 -1.82 22.01
N THR A 75 17.51 -1.66 23.05
CA THR A 75 18.05 -1.35 24.37
C THR A 75 18.82 -2.60 24.81
N THR A 76 20.13 -2.45 24.97
CA THR A 76 21.00 -3.47 25.59
C THR A 76 20.59 -3.71 27.02
#